data_AF-A8KL02-F1
#
_entry.id   AF-A8KL02-F1
#
_cell.length_a   1.000
_cell.length_b   1.000
_cell.length_c   1.000
_cell.angle_alpha   90.00
_cell.angle_beta   90.00
_cell.angle_gamma   90.00
#
_symmetry.space_group_name_H-M   'P 1'
#
loop_
_entity.id
_entity.type
_entity.pdbx_description
1 polymer ?
#
loop_
_entity_poly.entity_id
_entity_poly.type
_entity_poly.pdbx_seq_one_letter_code
_entity_poly.pdbx_strand_id
1 'polypeptide(L)'
;MPTWPMFSFQDSSSPSMEQLILFHDFTTMVITLITMLVGLSMSFICYFKLTDQFLLQNQTIEIIWTTCPGIILLMIALPSLKTLYLLDDPFNPNLTIKAIGHQWYW
;
A
#
# COMPACT_ATOMS: atom_id res chain seq x y z
N MET A 1 -0.42 -20.71 10.30
CA MET A 1 0.39 -21.51 9.36
C MET A 1 -0.18 -21.35 7.97
N PRO A 2 0.66 -21.31 6.91
CA PRO A 2 0.16 -21.17 5.55
C PRO A 2 -0.59 -22.44 5.15
N THR A 3 -1.84 -22.27 4.69
CA THR A 3 -2.63 -23.34 4.07
C THR A 3 -2.59 -23.17 2.56
N TRP A 4 -2.62 -24.28 1.80
CA TRP A 4 -2.74 -24.20 0.35
C TRP A 4 -4.24 -24.07 -0.01
N PRO A 5 -4.67 -23.16 -0.91
CA PRO A 5 -3.94 -22.13 -1.66
C PRO A 5 -4.18 -20.70 -1.10
N MET A 6 -3.45 -20.29 -0.07
CA MET A 6 -3.61 -18.99 0.57
C MET A 6 -3.07 -17.83 -0.29
N PHE A 7 -3.93 -16.84 -0.57
CA PHE A 7 -3.58 -15.60 -1.29
C PHE A 7 -3.34 -14.39 -0.36
N SER A 8 -3.99 -14.35 0.80
CA SER A 8 -3.91 -13.27 1.79
C SER A 8 -2.90 -13.56 2.90
N PHE A 9 -2.72 -12.63 3.83
CA PHE A 9 -1.96 -12.87 5.06
C PHE A 9 -2.62 -13.94 5.94
N GLN A 10 -1.78 -14.60 6.76
CA GLN A 10 -2.25 -15.44 7.85
C GLN A 10 -3.05 -14.62 8.85
N ASP A 11 -4.03 -15.28 9.49
CA ASP A 11 -4.82 -14.66 10.55
C ASP A 11 -3.92 -14.11 11.67
N SER A 12 -4.22 -12.89 12.12
CA SER A 12 -3.42 -12.20 13.13
C SER A 12 -3.49 -12.90 14.48
N SER A 13 -2.32 -13.19 15.07
CA SER A 13 -2.20 -13.68 16.44
C SER A 13 -1.79 -12.60 17.45
N SER A 14 -1.61 -11.36 17.00
CA SER A 14 -1.26 -10.21 17.84
C SER A 14 -1.97 -8.93 17.36
N PRO A 15 -2.24 -7.96 18.25
CA PRO A 15 -2.85 -6.68 17.86
C PRO A 15 -2.00 -5.90 16.85
N SER A 16 -0.67 -6.03 16.93
CA SER A 16 0.26 -5.43 15.97
C SER A 16 0.09 -5.98 14.55
N MET A 17 -0.09 -7.30 14.41
CA MET A 17 -0.33 -7.92 13.10
C MET A 17 -1.69 -7.53 12.53
N GLU A 18 -2.72 -7.40 13.37
CA GLU A 18 -4.04 -6.92 12.95
C GLU A 18 -3.97 -5.50 12.35
N GLN A 19 -3.24 -4.59 12.99
CA GLN A 19 -3.03 -3.22 12.45
C GLN A 19 -2.28 -3.22 11.11
N LEU A 20 -1.32 -4.12 10.94
CA LEU A 20 -0.59 -4.29 9.67
C LEU A 20 -1.49 -4.81 8.55
N ILE A 21 -2.39 -5.76 8.84
CA ILE A 21 -3.35 -6.27 7.86
C ILE A 21 -4.32 -5.15 7.44
N LEU A 22 -4.85 -4.38 8.39
CA LEU A 22 -5.72 -3.23 8.08
C LEU A 22 -5.01 -2.16 7.23
N PHE A 23 -3.75 -1.86 7.54
CA PHE A 23 -2.94 -0.94 6.74
C PHE A 23 -2.70 -1.49 5.32
N HIS A 24 -2.41 -2.78 5.20
CA HIS A 24 -2.26 -3.43 3.90
C HIS A 24 -3.55 -3.36 3.07
N ASP A 25 -4.70 -3.66 3.65
CA ASP A 25 -5.97 -3.64 2.92
C ASP A 25 -6.33 -2.23 2.45
N PHE A 26 -6.04 -1.21 3.28
CA PHE A 26 -6.18 0.19 2.87
C PHE A 26 -5.25 0.55 1.69
N THR A 27 -3.97 0.21 1.79
CA THR A 27 -2.99 0.54 0.74
C THR A 27 -3.25 -0.21 -0.56
N THR A 28 -3.62 -1.49 -0.49
CA THR A 28 -3.97 -2.29 -1.68
C THR A 28 -5.26 -1.81 -2.34
N MET A 29 -6.25 -1.34 -1.58
CA MET A 29 -7.43 -0.67 -2.15
C MET A 29 -7.03 0.58 -2.94
N VAL A 30 -6.13 1.40 -2.42
CA VAL A 30 -5.67 2.62 -3.11
C VAL A 30 -4.87 2.28 -4.38
N ILE A 31 -3.95 1.31 -4.30
CA ILE A 31 -3.15 0.88 -5.44
C ILE A 31 -4.05 0.30 -6.54
N THR A 32 -4.99 -0.58 -6.19
CA THR A 32 -5.91 -1.17 -7.17
C THR A 32 -6.75 -0.09 -7.86
N LEU A 33 -7.25 0.92 -7.13
CA LEU A 33 -7.95 2.06 -7.71
C LEU A 33 -7.10 2.81 -8.76
N ILE A 34 -5.84 3.11 -8.44
CA ILE A 34 -4.92 3.80 -9.36
C ILE A 34 -4.65 2.93 -10.60
N THR A 35 -4.38 1.64 -10.41
CA THR A 35 -4.11 0.74 -11.54
C THR A 35 -5.32 0.61 -12.46
N MET A 36 -6.54 0.57 -11.92
CA MET A 36 -7.76 0.55 -12.73
C MET A 36 -7.98 1.86 -13.47
N LEU A 37 -7.73 3.01 -12.84
CA LEU A 37 -7.83 4.32 -13.49
C LEU A 37 -6.88 4.43 -14.69
N VAL A 38 -5.62 4.03 -14.51
CA VAL A 38 -4.61 4.05 -15.57
C VAL A 38 -4.92 3.01 -16.65
N GLY A 39 -5.37 1.82 -16.26
CA GLY A 39 -5.78 0.79 -17.22
C GLY A 39 -6.93 1.24 -18.10
N LEU A 40 -7.94 1.90 -17.51
CA LEU A 40 -9.06 2.46 -18.25
C LEU A 40 -8.63 3.61 -19.17
N SER A 41 -7.78 4.53 -18.72
CA SER A 41 -7.31 5.65 -19.57
C SER A 41 -6.50 5.16 -20.78
N MET A 42 -5.64 4.16 -20.58
CA MET A 42 -4.91 3.54 -21.69
C MET A 42 -5.85 2.82 -22.67
N SER A 43 -6.83 2.07 -22.16
CA SER A 43 -7.82 1.39 -23.01
C SER A 43 -8.64 2.39 -23.84
N PHE A 44 -8.97 3.54 -23.25
CA PHE A 44 -9.70 4.62 -23.91
C PHE A 44 -8.88 5.22 -25.07
N ILE A 45 -7.61 5.53 -24.83
CA ILE A 45 -6.73 6.07 -25.89
C ILE A 45 -6.62 5.08 -27.06
N CYS A 46 -6.52 3.78 -26.79
CA CYS A 46 -6.47 2.76 -27.85
C CYS A 46 -7.80 2.59 -28.62
N TYR A 47 -8.94 2.82 -27.98
CA TYR A 47 -10.26 2.63 -28.59
C TYR A 47 -10.71 3.85 -29.43
N PHE A 48 -10.31 5.06 -29.03
CA PHE A 48 -10.74 6.28 -29.72
C PHE A 48 -9.97 6.51 -31.02
N LYS A 49 -10.72 6.80 -32.10
CA LYS A 49 -10.16 7.06 -33.44
C LYS A 49 -9.94 8.53 -33.76
N LEU A 50 -10.34 9.43 -32.87
CA LEU A 50 -10.21 10.88 -33.06
C LEU A 50 -8.76 11.31 -32.79
N THR A 51 -8.19 12.12 -33.68
CA THR A 51 -6.82 12.63 -33.55
C THR A 51 -6.83 14.13 -33.28
N ASP A 52 -6.10 14.56 -32.26
CA ASP A 52 -5.74 15.96 -32.04
C ASP A 52 -4.21 16.10 -32.13
N GLN A 53 -3.73 16.92 -33.06
CA GLN A 53 -2.30 17.08 -33.35
C GLN A 53 -1.71 18.38 -32.78
N PHE A 54 -2.55 19.32 -32.34
CA PHE A 54 -2.10 20.64 -31.90
C PHE A 54 -1.98 20.77 -30.37
N LEU A 55 -2.36 19.74 -29.62
CA LEU A 55 -2.21 19.70 -28.16
C LEU A 55 -0.75 19.47 -27.76
N LEU A 56 0.03 20.55 -27.68
CA LEU A 56 1.45 20.50 -27.26
C LEU A 56 1.63 20.54 -25.75
N GLN A 57 0.85 21.36 -25.04
CA GLN A 57 0.94 21.51 -23.60
C GLN A 57 -0.41 21.92 -23.01
N ASN A 58 -0.70 21.40 -21.82
CA ASN A 58 -1.78 21.90 -20.99
C ASN A 58 -1.38 21.93 -19.52
N GLN A 59 -0.96 23.12 -19.07
CA GLN A 59 -0.53 23.40 -17.69
C GLN A 59 -1.58 23.00 -16.65
N THR A 60 -2.87 23.14 -16.96
CA THR A 60 -3.93 22.79 -16.00
C THR A 60 -3.98 21.29 -15.70
N ILE A 61 -3.75 20.45 -16.72
CA ILE A 61 -3.69 18.99 -16.57
C ILE A 61 -2.44 18.59 -15.78
N GLU A 62 -1.31 19.27 -16.05
CA GLU A 62 -0.06 19.02 -15.34
C GLU A 62 -0.18 19.29 -13.83
N ILE A 63 -0.86 20.37 -13.45
CA ILE A 63 -1.12 20.69 -12.05
C ILE A 63 -2.02 19.63 -11.40
N ILE A 64 -3.05 19.16 -12.11
CA ILE A 64 -3.99 18.16 -11.57
C ILE A 64 -3.28 16.82 -11.32
N TRP A 65 -2.53 16.30 -12.30
CA TRP A 65 -1.88 15.00 -12.15
C TRP A 65 -0.64 15.01 -11.24
N THR A 66 -0.13 16.17 -10.83
CA THR A 66 0.99 16.28 -9.88
C THR A 66 0.47 16.41 -8.45
N THR A 67 -0.56 17.25 -8.26
CA THR A 67 -1.16 17.46 -6.94
C THR A 67 -1.97 16.27 -6.45
N CYS A 68 -2.74 15.61 -7.33
CA CYS A 68 -3.58 14.48 -6.96
C CYS A 68 -2.77 13.30 -6.37
N PRO A 69 -1.68 12.79 -7.00
CA PRO A 69 -0.84 11.76 -6.40
C PRO A 69 -0.17 12.19 -5.10
N GLY A 70 0.21 13.47 -4.97
CA GLY A 70 0.79 14.01 -3.73
C GLY A 70 -0.16 13.88 -2.54
N ILE A 71 -1.45 14.19 -2.74
CA ILE A 71 -2.48 14.05 -1.71
C ILE A 71 -2.71 12.57 -1.37
N ILE A 72 -2.73 11.68 -2.36
CA ILE A 72 -2.91 10.24 -2.15
C ILE A 72 -1.75 9.66 -1.31
N LEU A 73 -0.51 10.05 -1.59
CA LEU A 73 0.65 9.62 -0.79
C LEU A 73 0.56 10.09 0.67
N LEU A 74 0.09 11.33 0.90
CA LEU A 74 -0.11 11.83 2.26
C LEU A 74 -1.16 11.02 3.02
N MET A 75 -2.25 10.63 2.35
CA MET A 75 -3.29 9.77 2.94
C MET A 75 -2.77 8.36 3.29
N ILE A 76 -1.79 7.83 2.56
CA ILE A 76 -1.13 6.56 2.89
C ILE A 76 -0.14 6.73 4.04
N ALA A 77 0.60 7.84 4.07
CA ALA A 77 1.65 8.09 5.05
C ALA A 77 1.12 8.26 6.49
N LEU A 78 -0.07 8.85 6.67
CA LEU A 78 -0.65 9.06 8.00
C LEU A 78 -0.93 7.74 8.76
N PRO A 79 -1.70 6.77 8.22
CA PRO A 79 -1.90 5.49 8.87
C PRO A 79 -0.60 4.69 8.98
N SER A 80 0.32 4.78 8.01
CA SER A 80 1.60 4.05 8.07
C SER A 80 2.44 4.49 9.27
N LEU A 81 2.60 5.81 9.48
CA LEU A 81 3.35 6.34 10.61
C LEU A 81 2.71 5.96 11.94
N LYS A 82 1.38 6.01 12.03
CA LYS A 82 0.65 5.56 13.22
C LYS A 82 0.96 4.09 13.52
N THR A 83 0.92 3.20 12.53
CA THR A 83 1.25 1.77 12.75
C THR A 83 2.70 1.57 13.17
N LEU A 84 3.63 2.34 12.62
CA LEU A 84 5.05 2.27 12.98
C LEU A 84 5.28 2.62 14.46
N TYR A 85 4.68 3.71 14.93
CA TYR A 85 4.84 4.12 16.33
C TYR A 85 4.20 3.13 17.31
N LEU A 86 3.09 2.49 16.94
CA LEU A 86 2.48 1.43 17.77
C LEU A 86 3.36 0.17 17.89
N LEU A 87 4.22 -0.08 16.91
CA LEU A 87 5.15 -1.21 16.92
C LEU A 87 6.40 -0.94 17.77
N ASP A 88 6.84 0.32 17.82
CA ASP A 88 8.04 0.75 18.53
C ASP A 88 7.78 1.07 20.01
N ASP A 89 6.52 1.08 20.44
CA ASP A 89 6.16 1.40 21.82
C ASP A 89 6.80 0.39 22.80
N PRO A 90 7.63 0.83 23.76
CA PRO A 90 8.32 -0.08 24.67
C PRO A 90 7.32 -0.67 25.66
N PHE A 91 6.89 -1.90 25.39
CA PHE A 91 6.09 -2.67 26.34
C PHE A 91 6.97 -3.17 27.50
N ASN A 92 6.49 -3.06 28.73
CA ASN A 92 7.12 -3.73 29.89
C ASN A 92 6.78 -5.24 29.82
N PRO A 93 7.76 -6.12 29.53
CA PRO A 93 7.46 -7.53 29.33
C PRO A 93 7.33 -8.27 30.67
N ASN A 94 6.34 -9.17 30.76
CA ASN A 94 6.21 -10.07 31.92
C ASN A 94 7.20 -11.26 31.88
N LEU A 95 7.67 -11.63 30.68
CA LEU A 95 8.59 -12.75 30.45
C LEU A 95 9.59 -12.37 29.37
N THR A 96 10.87 -12.70 29.59
CA THR A 96 11.93 -12.55 28.59
C THR A 96 12.45 -13.92 28.16
N ILE A 97 12.43 -14.18 26.85
CA ILE A 97 12.94 -15.41 26.25
C ILE A 97 14.12 -15.04 25.35
N LYS A 98 15.25 -15.74 25.49
CA LYS A 98 16.41 -15.58 24.63
C LYS A 98 16.51 -16.77 23.67
N ALA A 99 16.47 -16.51 22.35
CA ALA A 99 16.74 -17.50 21.31
C ALA A 99 18.18 -17.34 20.78
N ILE A 100 18.91 -18.44 20.52
CA ILE A 100 20.31 -18.41 20.09
C ILE A 100 20.46 -19.17 18.78
N GLY A 101 20.59 -18.43 17.68
CA GLY A 101 20.81 -19.04 16.37
C GLY A 101 22.15 -19.80 16.26
N HIS A 102 22.07 -21.02 15.73
CA HIS A 102 23.21 -21.83 15.29
C HIS A 102 23.08 -22.13 13.78
N GLN A 103 24.08 -22.80 13.19
CA GLN A 103 23.96 -23.26 11.81
C GLN A 103 22.88 -24.35 11.72
N TRP A 104 21.76 -23.99 11.10
CA TRP A 104 20.56 -24.82 10.86
C TRP A 104 19.66 -25.12 12.08
N TYR A 105 19.83 -24.45 13.22
CA TYR A 105 18.88 -24.49 14.35
C TYR A 105 18.91 -23.20 15.19
N TRP A 106 18.01 -23.10 16.17
CA TRP A 106 17.82 -21.95 17.07
C TRP A 106 17.95 -22.34 18.54
#